data_AF-A0A8H7Q9H6-F1
#
_entry.id   AF-A0A8H7Q9H6-F1
#
_cell.length_a   1.000
_cell.length_b   1.000
_cell.length_c   1.000
_cell.angle_alpha   90.00
_cell.angle_beta   90.00
_cell.angle_gamma   90.00
#
_symmetry.space_group_name_H-M   'P 1'
#
loop_
_entity.id
_entity.type
_entity.pdbx_description
1 polymer ?
#
loop_
_entity_poly.entity_id
_entity_poly.type
_entity_poly.pdbx_seq_one_letter_code
_entity_poly.pdbx_strand_id
1 'polypeptide(L)'
;MGRVRTKTVKKASRVLIEKYYPRLTLDFQTNKKICDEVAIIASKRLRNKIAGFTTHLMKRISRGPVRGISFKLQEEERERKDNYVPEFSALDTSVIEIDPDTKMVIEVDRVILQNSITDNVYALFKQELLKSLNFENLAGVQVSAPVTANAQADFRRPRRDNRPRQARPARPEGEAVQA
;
A
#
# COMPACT_ATOMS: atom_id res chain seq x y z
N MET A 1 7.93 -25.32 29.09
CA MET A 1 8.11 -26.01 27.78
C MET A 1 6.87 -25.76 26.90
N GLY A 2 7.06 -25.15 25.72
CA GLY A 2 6.07 -24.28 25.07
C GLY A 2 5.03 -24.92 24.13
N ARG A 3 3.85 -24.29 24.07
CA ARG A 3 2.68 -24.65 23.23
C ARG A 3 2.82 -24.13 21.78
N VAL A 4 3.97 -24.36 21.16
CA VAL A 4 4.23 -23.92 19.77
C VAL A 4 3.66 -24.94 18.78
N ARG A 5 2.90 -24.48 17.78
CA ARG A 5 2.33 -25.35 16.72
C ARG A 5 3.36 -25.59 15.60
N THR A 6 3.37 -26.80 15.06
CA THR A 6 4.26 -27.23 13.95
C THR A 6 3.86 -26.61 12.61
N LYS A 7 4.78 -26.63 11.65
CA LYS A 7 4.56 -26.10 10.28
C LYS A 7 3.39 -26.77 9.56
N THR A 8 3.17 -28.06 9.78
CA THR A 8 2.07 -28.84 9.16
C THR A 8 0.71 -28.30 9.58
N VAL A 9 0.51 -28.08 10.88
CA VAL A 9 -0.72 -27.49 11.42
C VAL A 9 -0.92 -26.08 10.85
N LYS A 10 0.13 -25.25 10.87
CA LYS A 10 0.04 -23.87 10.37
C LYS A 10 -0.28 -23.82 8.87
N LYS A 11 0.31 -24.70 8.06
CA LYS A 11 0.07 -24.77 6.61
C LYS A 11 -1.35 -25.26 6.32
N ALA A 12 -1.79 -26.35 6.95
CA ALA A 12 -3.14 -26.89 6.77
C ALA A 12 -4.23 -25.87 7.15
N SER A 13 -4.09 -25.17 8.28
CA SER A 13 -5.07 -24.16 8.69
C SER A 13 -5.17 -22.98 7.73
N ARG A 14 -4.06 -22.53 7.11
CA ARG A 14 -4.11 -21.44 6.13
C ARG A 14 -4.89 -21.84 4.88
N VAL A 15 -4.57 -23.03 4.33
CA VAL A 15 -5.27 -23.59 3.17
C VAL A 15 -6.76 -23.77 3.43
N LEU A 16 -7.13 -24.17 4.65
CA LEU A 16 -8.52 -24.34 5.05
C LEU A 16 -9.27 -23.00 5.06
N ILE A 17 -8.62 -21.92 5.52
CA ILE A 17 -9.18 -20.57 5.55
C ILE A 17 -9.31 -19.99 4.13
N GLU A 18 -8.29 -20.14 3.29
CA GLU A 18 -8.28 -19.66 1.91
C GLU A 18 -9.48 -20.21 1.12
N LYS A 19 -9.80 -21.51 1.30
CA LYS A 19 -10.85 -22.18 0.54
C LYS A 19 -12.25 -22.09 1.17
N TYR A 20 -12.34 -22.12 2.50
CA TYR A 20 -13.62 -22.31 3.22
C TYR A 20 -13.94 -21.20 4.21
N TYR A 21 -13.43 -19.97 3.99
CA TYR A 21 -13.72 -18.80 4.83
C TYR A 21 -15.21 -18.64 5.25
N PRO A 22 -16.20 -18.67 4.33
CA PRO A 22 -17.60 -18.40 4.71
C PRO A 22 -18.21 -19.46 5.64
N ARG A 23 -17.63 -20.67 5.69
CA ARG A 23 -18.12 -21.75 6.57
C ARG A 23 -17.49 -21.70 7.96
N LEU A 24 -16.39 -20.98 8.14
CA LEU A 24 -15.62 -20.96 9.39
C LEU A 24 -16.15 -19.91 10.36
N THR A 25 -16.07 -20.22 11.65
CA THR A 25 -16.54 -19.36 12.74
C THR A 25 -15.40 -19.00 13.71
N LEU A 26 -15.69 -18.25 14.78
CA LEU A 26 -14.74 -17.96 15.86
C LEU A 26 -14.70 -19.07 16.93
N ASP A 27 -15.69 -19.97 16.93
CA ASP A 27 -15.83 -21.02 17.92
C ASP A 27 -15.00 -22.27 17.57
N PHE A 28 -14.51 -22.95 18.60
CA PHE A 28 -13.67 -24.13 18.42
C PHE A 28 -14.47 -25.37 18.05
N GLN A 29 -15.64 -25.58 18.67
CA GLN A 29 -16.37 -26.83 18.52
C GLN A 29 -17.00 -26.96 17.13
N THR A 30 -17.54 -25.86 16.62
CA THR A 30 -18.06 -25.74 15.24
C THR A 30 -16.96 -25.97 14.21
N ASN A 31 -15.84 -25.24 14.31
CA ASN A 31 -14.70 -25.42 13.40
C ASN A 31 -14.09 -26.83 13.45
N LYS A 32 -14.13 -27.50 14.61
CA LYS A 32 -13.68 -28.89 14.74
C LYS A 32 -14.55 -29.84 13.91
N LYS A 33 -15.88 -29.67 13.91
CA LYS A 33 -16.80 -30.46 13.07
C LYS A 33 -16.58 -30.18 11.59
N ILE A 34 -16.43 -28.91 11.21
CA ILE A 34 -16.15 -28.52 9.83
C ILE A 34 -14.83 -29.12 9.32
N CYS A 35 -13.78 -29.14 10.17
CA CYS A 35 -12.52 -29.78 9.81
C CYS A 35 -12.66 -31.29 9.56
N ASP A 36 -13.61 -31.96 10.23
CA ASP A 36 -13.92 -33.38 10.01
C ASP A 36 -14.66 -33.63 8.71
N GLU A 37 -15.56 -32.72 8.33
CA GLU A 37 -16.31 -32.81 7.07
C GLU A 37 -15.43 -32.49 5.85
N VAL A 38 -14.54 -31.50 5.98
CA VAL A 38 -13.79 -30.94 4.86
C VAL A 38 -12.51 -31.72 4.56
N ALA A 39 -11.86 -32.30 5.58
CA ALA A 39 -10.54 -32.88 5.44
C ALA A 39 -10.43 -34.25 6.10
N ILE A 40 -9.78 -35.18 5.40
CA ILE A 40 -9.43 -36.49 5.95
C ILE A 40 -8.24 -36.31 6.89
N ILE A 41 -8.51 -36.22 8.19
CA ILE A 41 -7.49 -36.03 9.23
C ILE A 41 -7.33 -37.33 10.02
N ALA A 42 -6.15 -37.95 9.91
CA ALA A 42 -5.89 -39.27 10.49
C ALA A 42 -5.96 -39.35 12.03
N SER A 43 -5.71 -38.25 12.76
CA SER A 43 -5.70 -38.28 14.23
C SER A 43 -6.49 -37.16 14.89
N LYS A 44 -7.16 -37.51 15.98
CA LYS A 44 -7.90 -36.58 16.86
C LYS A 44 -7.03 -35.42 17.35
N ARG A 45 -5.76 -35.69 17.69
CA ARG A 45 -4.84 -34.63 18.16
C ARG A 45 -4.49 -33.63 17.06
N LEU A 46 -4.29 -34.10 15.82
CA LEU A 46 -3.99 -33.20 14.69
C LEU A 46 -5.19 -32.33 14.34
N ARG A 47 -6.39 -32.91 14.27
CA ARG A 47 -7.64 -32.18 14.05
C ARG A 47 -7.83 -31.07 15.07
N ASN A 48 -7.68 -31.38 16.36
CA ASN A 48 -7.83 -30.40 17.43
C ASN A 48 -6.79 -29.28 17.33
N LYS A 49 -5.55 -29.57 16.92
CA LYS A 49 -4.52 -28.56 16.69
C LYS A 49 -4.84 -27.66 15.50
N ILE A 50 -5.38 -28.23 14.41
CA ILE A 50 -5.78 -27.49 13.19
C ILE A 50 -6.96 -26.58 13.52
N ALA A 51 -8.06 -27.11 14.08
CA ALA A 51 -9.23 -26.33 14.49
C ALA A 51 -8.88 -25.26 15.54
N GLY A 52 -7.95 -25.56 16.45
CA GLY A 52 -7.48 -24.60 17.45
C GLY A 52 -6.57 -23.51 16.86
N PHE A 53 -5.95 -23.74 15.70
CA PHE A 53 -5.14 -22.72 15.03
C PHE A 53 -5.96 -21.92 14.02
N THR A 54 -6.98 -22.52 13.38
CA THR A 54 -7.93 -21.79 12.52
C THR A 54 -8.72 -20.76 13.31
N THR A 55 -9.24 -21.11 14.50
CA THR A 55 -9.90 -20.13 15.41
C THR A 55 -8.98 -18.98 15.81
N HIS A 56 -7.70 -19.27 16.05
CA HIS A 56 -6.71 -18.23 16.36
C HIS A 56 -6.47 -17.30 15.17
N LEU A 57 -6.43 -17.83 13.95
CA LEU A 57 -6.30 -17.02 12.74
C LEU A 57 -7.56 -16.19 12.47
N MET A 58 -8.76 -16.75 12.66
CA MET A 58 -10.02 -16.00 12.52
C MET A 58 -10.09 -14.79 13.45
N LYS A 59 -9.69 -14.96 14.72
CA LYS A 59 -9.57 -13.84 15.67
C LYS A 59 -8.55 -12.78 15.26
N ARG A 60 -7.52 -13.16 14.49
CA ARG A 60 -6.53 -12.21 13.96
C ARG A 60 -7.04 -11.49 12.72
N ILE A 61 -7.74 -12.19 11.84
CA ILE A 61 -8.34 -11.62 10.61
C ILE A 61 -9.31 -10.50 10.99
N SER A 62 -10.12 -10.69 12.03
CA SER A 62 -11.03 -9.64 12.53
C SER A 62 -10.31 -8.37 13.00
N ARG A 63 -9.04 -8.44 13.41
CA ARG A 63 -8.25 -7.27 13.84
C ARG A 63 -7.49 -6.62 12.68
N GLY A 64 -7.35 -7.30 11.55
CA GLY A 64 -6.61 -6.81 10.40
C GLY A 64 -6.08 -7.92 9.50
N PRO A 65 -5.45 -7.55 8.37
CA PRO A 65 -4.97 -8.50 7.39
C PRO A 65 -3.87 -9.39 7.95
N VAL A 66 -4.00 -10.70 7.76
CA VAL A 66 -3.02 -11.69 8.22
C VAL A 66 -2.11 -12.07 7.06
N ARG A 67 -0.78 -12.02 7.29
CA ARG A 67 0.23 -12.41 6.30
C ARG A 67 0.09 -13.87 5.86
N GLY A 68 0.12 -14.09 4.55
CA GLY A 68 0.16 -15.42 3.93
C GLY A 68 -1.17 -16.16 3.99
N ILE A 69 -2.28 -15.43 4.03
CA ILE A 69 -3.65 -15.91 3.85
C ILE A 69 -4.31 -14.88 2.95
N SER A 70 -4.87 -15.31 1.83
CA SER A 70 -5.83 -14.52 1.07
C SER A 70 -7.17 -15.22 1.12
N PHE A 71 -8.24 -14.44 1.17
CA PHE A 71 -9.59 -14.96 0.93
C PHE A 71 -10.29 -13.98 0.01
N LYS A 72 -11.28 -14.48 -0.74
CA LYS A 72 -11.93 -13.76 -1.84
C LYS A 72 -12.33 -12.32 -1.47
N LEU A 73 -12.90 -12.13 -0.28
CA LEU A 73 -13.29 -10.80 0.18
C LEU A 73 -12.11 -9.81 0.29
N GLN A 74 -10.91 -10.29 0.70
CA GLN A 74 -9.71 -9.45 0.73
C GLN A 74 -9.18 -9.12 -0.67
N GLU A 75 -9.36 -10.04 -1.61
CA GLU A 75 -8.96 -9.83 -3.00
C GLU A 75 -9.86 -8.77 -3.64
N GLU A 76 -11.17 -8.87 -3.44
CA GLU A 76 -12.14 -7.85 -3.89
C GLU A 76 -11.90 -6.47 -3.27
N GLU A 77 -11.62 -6.39 -1.96
CA GLU A 77 -11.30 -5.11 -1.30
C GLU A 77 -9.99 -4.51 -1.83
N ARG A 78 -8.99 -5.34 -2.15
CA ARG A 78 -7.75 -4.86 -2.77
C ARG A 78 -7.97 -4.37 -4.18
N GLU A 79 -8.73 -5.08 -5.00
CA GLU A 79 -9.05 -4.66 -6.37
C GLU A 79 -9.77 -3.31 -6.40
N ARG A 80 -10.71 -3.06 -5.48
CA ARG A 80 -11.37 -1.74 -5.37
C ARG A 80 -10.40 -0.63 -4.98
N LYS A 81 -9.43 -0.94 -4.11
CA LYS A 81 -8.45 0.04 -3.64
C LYS A 81 -7.38 0.33 -4.69
N ASP A 82 -6.94 -0.69 -5.42
CA ASP A 82 -5.95 -0.57 -6.48
C ASP A 82 -6.54 0.15 -7.71
N ASN A 83 -7.83 -0.05 -7.98
CA ASN A 83 -8.58 0.67 -9.04
C ASN A 83 -9.06 2.07 -8.60
N TYR A 84 -8.64 2.57 -7.43
CA TYR A 84 -9.05 3.89 -6.96
C TYR A 84 -8.38 4.98 -7.82
N VAL A 85 -9.18 5.60 -8.69
CA VAL A 85 -8.81 6.82 -9.41
C VAL A 85 -9.47 8.00 -8.68
N PRO A 86 -8.71 8.98 -8.16
CA PRO A 86 -9.29 10.15 -7.54
C PRO A 86 -10.06 11.00 -8.56
N GLU A 87 -11.09 11.72 -8.11
CA GLU A 87 -11.88 12.63 -8.99
C GLU A 87 -11.01 13.72 -9.61
N PHE A 88 -10.00 14.20 -8.88
CA PHE A 88 -9.03 15.18 -9.35
C PHE A 88 -7.67 14.52 -9.50
N SER A 89 -7.09 14.63 -10.69
CA SER A 89 -5.73 14.17 -10.95
C SER A 89 -4.75 15.05 -10.17
N ALA A 90 -3.83 14.45 -9.42
CA ALA A 90 -2.76 15.20 -8.75
C ALA A 90 -1.82 15.95 -9.74
N LEU A 91 -1.89 15.59 -11.03
CA LEU A 91 -1.17 16.25 -12.12
C LEU A 91 -1.90 17.49 -12.67
N ASP A 92 -3.20 17.64 -12.37
CA ASP A 92 -3.99 18.81 -12.77
C ASP A 92 -3.76 19.97 -11.81
N THR A 93 -2.49 20.38 -11.71
CA THR A 93 -2.11 21.60 -11.00
C THR A 93 -2.09 22.75 -11.99
N SER A 94 -2.81 23.82 -11.70
CA SER A 94 -2.87 25.01 -12.55
C SER A 94 -1.50 25.65 -12.78
N VAL A 95 -0.55 25.46 -11.86
CA VAL A 95 0.81 25.99 -11.93
C VAL A 95 1.81 24.83 -11.81
N ILE A 96 2.66 24.65 -12.83
CA ILE A 96 3.79 23.71 -12.80
C ILE A 96 5.07 24.55 -12.70
N GLU A 97 5.80 24.41 -11.60
CA GLU A 97 7.12 25.03 -11.44
C GLU A 97 8.16 24.19 -12.20
N ILE A 98 8.83 24.81 -13.18
CA ILE A 98 9.80 24.15 -14.06
C ILE A 98 11.16 24.85 -13.91
N ASP A 99 12.21 24.07 -13.68
CA ASP A 99 13.59 24.55 -13.67
C ASP A 99 13.99 25.12 -15.05
N PRO A 100 14.89 26.11 -15.11
CA PRO A 100 15.30 26.72 -16.38
C PRO A 100 15.93 25.71 -17.36
N ASP A 101 16.71 24.74 -16.89
CA ASP A 101 17.35 23.74 -17.74
C ASP A 101 16.33 22.75 -18.34
N THR A 102 15.31 22.33 -17.56
CA THR A 102 14.24 21.47 -18.07
C THR A 102 13.30 22.22 -19.00
N LYS A 103 13.10 23.53 -18.77
CA LYS A 103 12.41 24.41 -19.73
C LYS A 103 13.15 24.45 -21.08
N MET A 104 14.49 24.56 -21.06
CA MET A 104 15.29 24.52 -22.29
C MET A 104 15.16 23.19 -23.03
N VAL A 105 15.18 22.06 -22.32
CA VAL A 105 14.97 20.74 -22.95
C VAL A 105 13.59 20.65 -23.61
N ILE A 106 12.53 21.09 -22.93
CA ILE A 106 11.16 21.11 -23.49
C ILE A 106 11.08 22.02 -24.72
N GLU A 107 11.75 23.17 -24.68
CA GLU A 107 11.77 24.14 -25.78
C GLU A 107 12.57 23.62 -26.99
N VAL A 108 13.70 22.96 -26.74
CA VAL A 108 14.51 22.30 -27.78
C VAL A 108 13.75 21.13 -28.41
N ASP A 109 13.05 20.30 -27.63
CA ASP A 109 12.23 19.20 -28.16
C ASP A 109 11.06 19.72 -29.02
N ARG A 110 10.44 20.86 -28.63
CA ARG A 110 9.46 21.55 -29.48
C ARG A 110 10.07 22.04 -30.80
N VAL A 111 11.30 22.54 -30.78
CA VAL A 111 12.01 23.04 -31.96
C VAL A 111 12.47 21.90 -32.87
N ILE A 112 12.92 20.76 -32.33
CA ILE A 112 13.33 19.58 -33.12
C ILE A 112 12.12 18.97 -33.86
N LEU A 113 10.94 18.92 -33.22
CA LEU A 113 9.69 18.49 -33.89
C LEU A 113 9.17 19.52 -34.92
N GLN A 114 9.54 20.79 -34.82
CA GLN A 114 9.22 21.80 -35.83
C GLN A 114 10.17 21.74 -37.04
N ASN A 115 11.43 21.38 -36.83
CA ASN A 115 12.45 21.38 -37.89
C ASN A 115 12.43 20.13 -38.78
N SER A 116 11.81 19.02 -38.34
CA SER A 116 11.60 17.83 -39.19
C SER A 116 10.42 17.96 -40.17
N ILE A 117 9.64 19.05 -40.11
CA ILE A 117 8.62 19.41 -41.09
C ILE A 117 9.06 20.68 -41.81
N THR A 118 10.20 20.60 -42.50
CA THR A 118 10.64 21.62 -43.46
C THR A 118 10.85 21.00 -44.84
N ASP A 119 9.88 20.20 -45.29
CA ASP A 119 9.54 20.14 -46.71
C ASP A 119 8.20 20.87 -46.89
N ASN A 120 8.23 21.93 -47.70
CA ASN A 120 7.26 23.03 -47.82
C ASN A 120 5.82 22.66 -48.26
N VAL A 121 5.37 21.42 -48.07
CA VAL A 121 4.03 20.94 -48.45
C VAL A 121 3.04 20.92 -47.25
N TYR A 122 3.53 20.80 -46.01
CA TYR A 122 2.67 20.65 -44.82
C TYR A 122 2.22 21.96 -44.14
N ALA A 123 2.81 23.12 -44.49
CA ALA A 123 2.52 24.39 -43.82
C ALA A 123 1.09 24.91 -44.06
N LEU A 124 0.51 24.63 -45.24
CA LEU A 124 -0.87 25.02 -45.58
C LEU A 124 -1.92 24.15 -44.87
N PHE A 125 -1.67 22.84 -44.73
CA PHE A 125 -2.61 21.91 -44.06
C PHE A 125 -2.56 22.02 -42.52
N LYS A 126 -1.42 22.43 -41.96
CA LYS A 126 -1.20 22.56 -40.51
C LYS A 126 -1.97 23.74 -39.88
N GLN A 127 -2.21 24.82 -40.61
CA GLN A 127 -2.99 25.97 -40.12
C GLN A 127 -4.49 25.64 -39.96
N GLU A 128 -5.01 24.71 -40.76
CA GLU A 128 -6.41 24.30 -40.74
C GLU A 128 -6.68 23.32 -39.58
N LEU A 129 -5.76 22.38 -39.32
CA LEU A 129 -5.86 21.45 -38.19
C LEU A 129 -5.60 22.11 -36.82
N LEU A 130 -4.65 23.05 -36.72
CA LEU A 130 -4.39 23.76 -35.46
C LEU A 130 -5.55 24.64 -35.02
N LYS A 131 -6.26 25.28 -35.96
CA LYS A 131 -7.49 26.05 -35.67
C LYS A 131 -8.64 25.17 -35.20
N SER A 132 -8.65 23.88 -35.53
CA SER A 132 -9.68 22.93 -35.07
C SER A 132 -9.46 22.40 -33.65
N LEU A 133 -8.26 22.56 -33.07
CA LEU A 133 -7.87 21.91 -31.81
C LEU A 133 -7.60 22.86 -30.62
N ASN A 134 -7.83 24.18 -30.74
CA ASN A 134 -7.91 25.13 -29.60
C ASN A 134 -6.87 24.95 -28.47
N PHE A 135 -5.57 24.88 -28.77
CA PHE A 135 -4.49 24.77 -27.75
C PHE A 135 -3.76 26.09 -27.43
N GLU A 136 -4.28 27.25 -27.81
CA GLU A 136 -3.56 28.52 -27.61
C GLU A 136 -3.66 29.11 -26.20
N ASN A 137 -4.53 28.63 -25.31
CA ASN A 137 -4.64 29.20 -23.97
C ASN A 137 -4.80 28.13 -22.88
N LEU A 138 -3.69 27.60 -22.38
CA LEU A 138 -3.63 27.08 -21.01
C LEU A 138 -3.10 28.19 -20.09
N ALA A 139 -4.03 28.96 -19.53
CA ALA A 139 -3.75 29.94 -18.50
C ALA A 139 -3.34 29.23 -17.19
N GLY A 140 -2.11 29.45 -16.72
CA GLY A 140 -1.69 28.96 -15.39
C GLY A 140 -0.20 28.72 -15.17
N VAL A 141 0.63 28.60 -16.21
CA VAL A 141 2.07 28.32 -16.03
C VAL A 141 2.81 29.56 -15.50
N GLN A 142 3.36 29.50 -14.30
CA GLN A 142 4.26 30.52 -13.74
C GLN A 142 5.68 29.95 -13.57
N VAL A 143 6.68 30.72 -13.98
CA VAL A 143 8.10 30.40 -13.81
C VAL A 143 8.59 31.10 -12.54
N SER A 144 8.95 30.35 -11.50
CA SER A 144 9.57 30.91 -10.29
C SER A 144 11.10 30.99 -10.45
N ALA A 145 11.73 31.96 -9.77
CA ALA A 145 13.17 32.18 -9.85
C ALA A 145 13.94 31.09 -9.08
N PRO A 146 15.10 30.61 -9.60
CA PRO A 146 15.87 29.58 -8.92
C PRO A 146 16.41 30.12 -7.59
N VAL A 147 16.08 29.44 -6.49
CA VAL A 147 16.64 29.73 -5.17
C VAL A 147 18.11 29.35 -5.18
N THR A 148 19.00 30.33 -4.98
CA THR A 148 20.44 30.12 -4.90
C THR A 148 20.78 29.26 -3.68
N ALA A 149 21.25 28.04 -3.92
CA ALA A 149 21.83 27.19 -2.90
C ALA A 149 23.14 27.85 -2.39
N ASN A 150 23.08 28.52 -1.24
CA ASN A 150 24.29 28.88 -0.53
C ASN A 150 24.95 27.60 0.00
N ALA A 151 26.11 27.30 -0.56
CA ALA A 151 26.97 26.23 -0.16
C ALA A 151 27.66 26.58 1.18
N GLN A 152 27.29 25.86 2.24
CA GLN A 152 28.26 25.41 3.24
C GLN A 152 27.71 24.18 3.96
N ALA A 153 28.47 23.10 3.82
CA ALA A 153 28.18 21.81 4.38
C ALA A 153 28.16 21.85 5.91
N ASP A 154 27.17 21.21 6.50
CA ASP A 154 27.31 20.55 7.79
C ASP A 154 26.51 19.24 7.77
N PHE A 155 27.02 18.26 7.02
CA PHE A 155 26.65 16.85 7.19
C PHE A 155 27.27 16.30 8.49
N ARG A 156 26.86 16.84 9.64
CA ARG A 156 26.94 16.09 10.89
C ARG A 156 25.71 15.21 10.95
N ARG A 157 25.90 13.89 10.77
CA ARG A 157 24.87 12.90 11.11
C ARG A 157 24.36 13.25 12.51
N PRO A 158 23.04 13.39 12.74
CA PRO A 158 22.55 13.58 14.09
C PRO A 158 23.08 12.41 14.93
N ARG A 159 23.83 12.73 15.99
CA ARG A 159 24.13 11.74 17.02
C ARG A 159 22.77 11.22 17.46
N ARG A 160 22.59 9.90 17.36
CA ARG A 160 21.44 9.17 17.87
C ARG A 160 21.12 9.73 19.25
N ASP A 161 19.95 10.34 19.41
CA ASP A 161 19.47 10.79 20.71
C ASP A 161 19.61 9.63 21.70
N ASN A 162 20.53 9.76 22.65
CA ASN A 162 20.49 8.97 23.88
C ASN A 162 19.35 9.56 24.73
N ARG A 163 18.11 9.36 24.29
CA ARG A 163 16.98 9.45 25.22
C ARG A 163 17.19 8.32 26.23
N PRO A 164 17.32 8.62 27.53
CA PRO A 164 17.24 7.56 28.53
C PRO A 164 15.93 6.82 28.31
N ARG A 165 15.98 5.49 28.32
CA ARG A 165 14.77 4.66 28.28
C ARG A 165 13.86 5.18 29.38
N GLN A 166 12.68 5.70 29.02
CA GLN A 166 11.66 6.00 30.02
C GLN A 166 11.44 4.71 30.83
N ALA A 167 11.63 4.81 32.15
CA ALA A 167 11.34 3.72 33.06
C ALA A 167 9.85 3.36 32.87
N ARG A 168 9.57 2.07 32.71
CA ARG A 168 8.19 1.59 32.76
C ARG A 168 7.62 2.00 34.12
N PRO A 169 6.40 2.57 34.22
CA PRO A 169 5.80 2.82 35.52
C PRO A 169 5.72 1.49 36.28
N ALA A 170 6.17 1.52 37.54
CA ALA A 170 6.06 0.38 38.44
C ALA A 170 4.58 -0.04 38.52
N ARG A 171 4.35 -1.36 38.56
CA ARG A 171 3.02 -1.87 38.93
C ARG A 171 2.73 -1.34 40.35
N PRO A 172 1.54 -0.81 40.63
CA PRO A 172 1.19 -0.48 42.01
C PRO A 172 1.25 -1.78 42.82
N GLU A 173 2.15 -1.79 43.81
CA GLU A 173 2.12 -2.79 44.87
C GLU A 173 0.85 -2.61 45.68
N GLY A 174 0.36 -3.73 46.23
CA GLY A 174 -1.00 -3.87 46.72
C GLY A 174 -1.43 -2.75 47.66
N GLU A 175 -2.60 -2.19 47.38
CA GLU A 175 -3.40 -1.58 48.42
C GLU A 175 -3.65 -2.64 49.49
N ALA A 176 -3.02 -2.43 50.63
CA ALA A 176 -3.35 -3.09 51.87
C ALA A 176 -4.83 -2.82 52.16
N VAL A 177 -5.62 -3.89 52.09
CA VAL A 177 -6.92 -3.96 52.74
C VAL A 177 -6.67 -3.75 54.23
N GLN A 178 -7.04 -2.59 54.75
CA GLN A 178 -7.20 -2.40 56.20
C GLN A 178 -8.51 -3.04 56.63
N ALA A 179 -8.45 -3.60 57.84
CA ALA A 179 -9.43 -4.46 58.49
C ALA A 179 -10.85 -3.87 58.60
#